data_AF-A0A6P2D521-F1
#
_entry.id   AF-A0A6P2D521-F1
#
_cell.length_a   1.000
_cell.length_b   1.000
_cell.length_c   1.000
_cell.angle_alpha   90.00
_cell.angle_beta   90.00
_cell.angle_gamma   90.00
#
_symmetry.space_group_name_H-M   'P 1'
#
loop_
_entity.id
_entity.type
_entity.pdbx_description
1 polymer ?
#
loop_
_entity_poly.entity_id
_entity_poly.type
_entity_poly.pdbx_seq_one_letter_code
_entity_poly.pdbx_strand_id
1 'polypeptide(L)'
;MELSQTAGECAGSCRSCATVGSCPDRVVCRCLGVTEQAIVTAIVALGLRTVKEVRQATEAGDGCTCCHRELNAYLAVYSPSSSPAICSAK
;
A
#
# COMPACT_ATOMS: atom_id res chain seq x y z
N MET A 1 5.96 -33.04 23.85
CA MET A 1 4.54 -33.28 23.52
C MET A 1 3.79 -32.22 24.29
N GLU A 2 3.27 -31.15 23.72
CA GLU A 2 2.59 -30.91 22.44
C GLU A 2 2.92 -29.46 22.00
N LEU A 3 3.37 -29.18 20.77
CA LEU A 3 2.57 -29.00 19.54
C LEU A 3 1.34 -28.08 19.69
N SER A 4 1.14 -27.24 18.68
CA SER A 4 -0.09 -26.51 18.32
C SER A 4 -0.31 -25.11 18.91
N GLN A 5 0.49 -24.14 18.48
CA GLN A 5 -0.04 -22.79 18.20
C GLN A 5 0.23 -22.48 16.74
N THR A 6 -0.74 -22.96 15.98
CA THR A 6 -0.95 -22.84 14.55
C THR A 6 -0.98 -21.38 14.10
N ALA A 7 -0.47 -21.16 12.90
CA ALA A 7 -0.61 -19.92 12.16
C ALA A 7 -2.09 -19.49 12.03
N GLY A 8 -2.34 -18.21 12.29
CA GLY A 8 -3.20 -17.30 11.52
C GLY A 8 -4.59 -17.78 11.12
N GLU A 9 -5.57 -17.63 12.01
CA GLU A 9 -6.95 -17.37 11.58
C GLU A 9 -7.19 -15.86 11.58
N CYS A 10 -7.04 -15.26 10.39
CA CYS A 10 -7.31 -13.85 10.15
C CYS A 10 -8.82 -13.60 10.07
N ALA A 11 -9.52 -13.68 11.20
CA ALA A 11 -10.89 -13.20 11.34
C ALA A 11 -10.89 -11.69 11.68
N GLY A 12 -10.52 -10.86 10.70
CA GLY A 12 -10.97 -9.46 10.62
C GLY A 12 -10.60 -8.45 11.72
N SER A 13 -9.69 -8.74 12.66
CA SER A 13 -9.28 -7.75 13.69
C SER A 13 -7.77 -7.68 13.97
N CYS A 14 -6.93 -8.05 13.00
CA CYS A 14 -5.47 -8.08 13.15
C CYS A 14 -4.85 -6.67 13.23
N ARG A 15 -4.99 -5.99 14.38
CA ARG A 15 -4.37 -4.70 14.72
C ARG A 15 -2.83 -4.78 14.87
N SER A 16 -2.20 -5.93 14.57
CA SER A 16 -0.79 -6.19 14.88
C SER A 16 0.03 -6.82 13.74
N CYS A 17 -0.50 -6.94 12.52
CA CYS A 17 0.32 -7.38 11.38
C CYS A 17 1.26 -6.25 10.94
N ALA A 18 2.51 -6.32 11.40
CA ALA A 18 3.55 -5.31 11.20
C ALA A 18 4.17 -5.29 9.79
N THR A 19 3.69 -6.13 8.87
CA THR A 19 4.26 -6.29 7.52
C THR A 19 3.29 -5.78 6.45
N VAL A 20 3.73 -4.75 5.72
CA VAL A 20 3.11 -4.32 4.46
C VAL A 20 3.00 -5.53 3.52
N GLY A 21 1.81 -5.78 2.94
CA GLY A 21 1.56 -6.95 2.09
C GLY A 21 0.92 -8.17 2.77
N SER A 22 0.76 -8.20 4.10
CA SER A 22 0.10 -9.33 4.77
C SER A 22 -1.44 -9.25 4.77
N CYS A 23 -2.02 -8.08 4.43
CA CYS A 23 -3.47 -7.88 4.47
C CYS A 23 -3.96 -7.14 3.20
N PRO A 24 -4.46 -7.87 2.19
CA PRO A 24 -4.96 -7.26 0.96
C PRO A 24 -6.18 -6.35 1.19
N ASP A 25 -6.93 -6.57 2.28
CA ASP A 25 -8.13 -5.81 2.66
C ASP A 25 -7.81 -4.42 3.26
N ARG A 26 -6.53 -4.09 3.51
CA ARG A 26 -6.16 -2.80 4.08
C ARG A 26 -6.52 -1.66 3.12
N VAL A 27 -7.43 -0.78 3.54
CA VAL A 27 -7.82 0.41 2.77
C VAL A 27 -6.76 1.49 2.91
N VAL A 28 -6.12 1.82 1.80
CA VAL A 28 -5.09 2.87 1.69
C VAL A 28 -5.73 4.23 1.40
N CYS A 29 -6.69 4.27 0.49
CA CYS A 29 -7.46 5.49 0.20
C CYS A 29 -8.87 5.38 0.77
N ARG A 30 -9.12 6.03 1.90
CA ARG A 30 -10.47 6.08 2.51
C ARG A 30 -11.49 6.89 1.71
N CYS A 31 -11.05 7.81 0.85
CA CYS A 31 -11.97 8.65 0.06
C CYS A 31 -12.64 7.86 -1.08
N LEU A 32 -11.92 6.91 -1.69
CA LEU A 32 -12.41 6.10 -2.82
C LEU A 32 -12.52 4.61 -2.49
N GLY A 33 -12.14 4.20 -1.28
CA GLY A 33 -12.14 2.79 -0.87
C GLY A 33 -11.05 1.95 -1.54
N VAL A 34 -9.96 2.57 -2.02
CA VAL A 34 -8.88 1.83 -2.69
C VAL A 34 -8.07 1.06 -1.66
N THR A 35 -7.98 -0.25 -1.86
CA THR A 35 -7.23 -1.18 -1.02
C THR A 35 -5.78 -1.34 -1.47
N GLU A 36 -4.93 -1.81 -0.55
CA GLU A 36 -3.52 -2.13 -0.82
C GLU A 36 -3.39 -3.09 -2.01
N GLN A 37 -4.19 -4.16 -2.03
CA GLN A 37 -4.21 -5.12 -3.13
C GLN A 37 -4.47 -4.48 -4.49
N ALA A 38 -5.39 -3.50 -4.56
CA ALA A 38 -5.70 -2.81 -5.80
C ALA A 38 -4.50 -1.99 -6.30
N ILE A 39 -3.80 -1.31 -5.39
CA ILE A 39 -2.59 -0.54 -5.70
C ILE A 39 -1.47 -1.46 -6.16
N VAL A 40 -1.19 -2.53 -5.42
CA VAL A 40 -0.13 -3.50 -5.77
C VAL A 40 -0.44 -4.16 -7.11
N THR A 41 -1.69 -4.57 -7.32
CA THR A 41 -2.12 -5.16 -8.60
C THR A 41 -1.95 -4.17 -9.74
N ALA A 42 -2.33 -2.90 -9.56
CA ALA A 42 -2.12 -1.87 -10.59
C ALA A 42 -0.64 -1.63 -10.88
N ILE A 43 0.21 -1.54 -9.85
CA ILE A 43 1.66 -1.37 -9.99
C ILE A 43 2.27 -2.55 -10.75
N VAL A 44 1.90 -3.78 -10.43
CA VAL A 44 2.45 -4.98 -11.07
C VAL A 44 1.89 -5.18 -12.48
N ALA A 45 0.58 -4.98 -12.68
CA ALA A 45 -0.08 -5.19 -13.96
C ALA A 45 0.31 -4.13 -15.01
N LEU A 46 0.43 -2.87 -14.59
CA LEU A 46 0.72 -1.74 -15.49
C LEU A 46 2.18 -1.27 -15.39
N GLY A 47 2.95 -1.74 -14.40
CA GLY A 47 4.34 -1.34 -14.20
C GLY A 47 4.52 0.09 -13.70
N LEU A 48 3.55 0.63 -12.97
CA LEU A 48 3.52 2.03 -12.52
C LEU A 48 4.66 2.31 -11.56
N ARG A 49 5.39 3.42 -11.76
CA ARG A 49 6.53 3.79 -10.90
C ARG A 49 6.34 5.11 -10.18
N THR A 50 5.25 5.82 -10.47
CA THR A 50 5.01 7.16 -9.93
C THR A 50 3.63 7.28 -9.28
N VAL A 51 3.50 8.17 -8.29
CA VAL A 51 2.22 8.43 -7.62
C VAL A 51 1.17 8.92 -8.63
N LYS A 52 1.58 9.69 -9.65
CA LYS A 52 0.69 10.19 -10.69
C LYS A 52 0.10 9.06 -11.53
N GLU A 53 0.91 8.09 -11.90
CA GLU A 53 0.47 6.90 -12.63
C GLU A 53 -0.47 6.03 -11.80
N VAL A 54 -0.14 5.79 -10.53
CA VAL A 54 -1.03 5.08 -9.60
C VAL A 54 -2.36 5.81 -9.45
N ARG A 55 -2.33 7.14 -9.33
CA ARG A 55 -3.54 7.98 -9.32
C ARG A 55 -4.35 7.86 -10.60
N GLN A 56 -3.73 7.80 -11.77
CA GLN A 56 -4.48 7.62 -13.01
C GLN A 56 -5.07 6.21 -13.14
N ALA A 57 -4.40 5.20 -12.60
CA ALA A 57 -4.87 3.82 -12.65
C ALA A 57 -5.93 3.48 -11.60
N THR A 58 -5.81 4.03 -10.37
CA THR A 58 -6.68 3.70 -9.24
C THR A 58 -7.55 4.87 -8.78
N GLU A 59 -7.44 6.02 -9.45
CA GLU A 59 -8.12 7.31 -9.12
C GLU A 59 -7.82 7.82 -7.69
N ALA A 60 -6.89 7.18 -6.99
CA ALA A 60 -6.73 7.32 -5.54
C ALA A 60 -6.25 8.72 -5.14
N GLY A 61 -7.10 9.50 -4.48
CA GLY A 61 -6.68 10.75 -3.84
C GLY A 61 -6.53 11.92 -4.80
N ASP A 62 -7.45 12.03 -5.77
CA ASP A 62 -7.55 13.21 -6.62
C ASP A 62 -7.96 14.48 -5.86
N GLY A 63 -8.84 14.35 -4.86
CA GLY A 63 -9.23 15.45 -3.98
C GLY A 63 -8.46 15.50 -2.65
N CYS A 64 -8.57 14.46 -1.83
CA CYS A 64 -8.10 14.47 -0.45
C CYS A 64 -6.56 14.46 -0.30
N THR A 65 -5.84 13.87 -1.26
CA THR A 65 -4.38 13.65 -1.27
C THR A 65 -3.76 12.93 -0.05
N CYS A 66 -4.54 12.58 0.98
CA CYS A 66 -4.04 11.96 2.22
C CYS A 66 -3.33 10.61 1.99
N CYS A 67 -3.74 9.87 0.96
CA CYS A 67 -3.16 8.58 0.60
C CYS A 67 -1.82 8.71 -0.14
N HIS A 68 -1.39 9.90 -0.59
CA HIS A 68 -0.14 10.08 -1.34
C HIS A 68 1.09 9.61 -0.56
N ARG A 69 1.13 9.86 0.75
CA ARG A 69 2.24 9.41 1.61
C ARG A 69 2.33 7.89 1.66
N GLU A 70 1.19 7.22 1.71
CA GLU A 70 1.11 5.75 1.74
C GLU A 70 1.43 5.17 0.36
N LEU A 71 0.87 5.74 -0.72
CA LEU A 71 1.22 5.37 -2.10
C LEU A 71 2.72 5.46 -2.36
N ASN A 72 3.39 6.50 -1.86
CA ASN A 72 4.84 6.65 -1.99
C ASN A 72 5.60 5.54 -1.24
N ALA A 73 5.11 5.10 -0.07
CA ALA A 73 5.69 3.98 0.65
C ALA A 73 5.55 2.66 -0.15
N TYR A 74 4.40 2.41 -0.77
CA TYR A 74 4.21 1.25 -1.65
C TYR A 74 5.15 1.32 -2.86
N LEU A 75 5.21 2.46 -3.53
CA LEU A 75 6.12 2.64 -4.67
C LEU A 75 7.59 2.46 -4.27
N ALA A 76 8.00 2.87 -3.07
CA ALA A 76 9.37 2.65 -2.58
C ALA A 76 9.70 1.16 -2.42
N VAL A 77 8.72 0.33 -2.02
CA VAL A 77 8.90 -1.12 -1.85
C VAL A 77 8.86 -1.86 -3.19
N TYR A 78 7.94 -1.49 -4.08
CA TYR A 78 7.71 -2.19 -5.36
C TYR A 78 8.52 -1.62 -6.54
N SER A 79 8.97 -0.37 -6.45
CA SER A 79 9.75 0.34 -7.46
C SER A 79 10.89 1.13 -6.80
N PRO A 80 11.99 0.44 -6.40
CA PRO A 80 13.12 1.06 -5.69
C PRO A 80 13.90 2.10 -6.53
N SER A 81 13.50 2.32 -7.79
CA SER A 81 14.19 3.20 -8.73
C SER A 81 13.75 4.67 -8.67
N SER A 82 12.74 5.02 -7.86
CA SER A 82 12.38 6.42 -7.67
C SER A 82 13.08 6.91 -6.41
N SER A 83 14.30 7.43 -6.60
CA SER A 83 15.09 8.13 -5.61
C SER A 83 14.17 8.91 -4.64
N PRO A 84 14.29 8.71 -3.31
CA PRO A 84 13.61 9.60 -2.40
C PRO A 84 14.17 10.99 -2.68
N ALA A 85 13.35 11.85 -3.29
CA ALA A 85 13.56 13.27 -3.13
C ALA A 85 13.38 13.53 -1.64
N ILE A 86 14.49 13.43 -0.92
CA ILE A 86 14.69 14.07 0.37
C ILE A 86 14.63 15.56 0.04
N CYS A 87 13.41 16.09 -0.14
CA CYS A 87 13.18 17.51 -0.19
C CYS A 87 13.34 18.02 1.24
N SER A 88 14.55 18.54 1.48
CA SER A 88 14.82 19.74 2.28
C SER A 88 13.88 19.99 3.45
N ALA A 89 14.29 19.50 4.62
CA ALA A 89 13.82 20.04 5.90
C ALA A 89 14.96 20.03 6.94
N LYS A 90 16.07 20.72 6.65
CA LYS A 90 16.47 21.99 7.30
C LYS A 90 17.87 22.40 6.82
#